data_AF-A0A7D5RFL1-F1
#
_entry.id   AF-A0A7D5RFL1-F1
#
_cell.length_a   1.000
_cell.length_b   1.000
_cell.length_c   1.000
_cell.angle_alpha   90.00
_cell.angle_beta   90.00
_cell.angle_gamma   90.00
#
_symmetry.space_group_name_H-M   'P 1'
#
loop_
_entity.id
_entity.type
_entity.pdbx_description
1 polymer ?
#
loop_
_entity_poly.entity_id
_entity_poly.type
_entity_poly.pdbx_seq_one_letter_code
_entity_poly.pdbx_strand_id
1 'polypeptide(L)'
;MIKNAPDYSSDQFILQFRQNESLYSYDKKLDDSNFMTWGGEIASKNIVYKDFNTSKMQSEKQFYDLNYVLKDSIKQFNWKLTREFRNIAGFECRRATTIINDSLYVIAFYTDDIQCSSGPESFPDYRV
;
A
#
# COMPACT_ATOMS: atom_id res chain seq x y z
N MET A 1 -1.53 32.43 15.63
CA MET A 1 -2.29 31.79 14.52
C MET A 1 -1.37 31.74 13.31
N ILE A 2 -0.95 30.54 12.89
CA ILE A 2 -0.07 30.36 11.73
C ILE A 2 -0.97 30.38 10.49
N LYS A 3 -0.79 31.39 9.63
CA LYS A 3 -1.74 31.76 8.58
C LYS A 3 -1.65 30.94 7.28
N ASN A 4 -0.74 29.96 7.16
CA ASN A 4 -0.41 29.32 5.87
C ASN A 4 -0.22 27.79 5.97
N ALA A 5 -0.96 27.06 6.81
CA ALA A 5 -0.90 25.60 6.77
C ALA A 5 -1.87 25.08 5.67
N PRO A 6 -1.44 24.15 4.80
CA PRO A 6 -2.35 23.54 3.83
C PRO A 6 -3.43 22.73 4.54
N ASP A 7 -4.65 22.74 4.00
CA ASP A 7 -5.81 22.02 4.57
C ASP A 7 -5.64 20.49 4.51
N TYR A 8 -4.76 19.99 3.64
CA TYR A 8 -4.42 18.57 3.50
C TYR A 8 -2.95 18.39 3.08
N SER A 9 -2.33 17.30 3.54
CA SER A 9 -1.04 16.80 3.07
C SER A 9 -1.26 15.50 2.30
N SER A 10 -0.49 15.28 1.23
CA SER A 10 -0.59 14.08 0.40
C SER A 10 0.77 13.42 0.24
N ASP A 11 0.89 12.19 0.74
CA ASP A 11 2.08 11.37 0.54
C ASP A 11 1.93 10.53 -0.73
N GLN A 12 3.01 10.43 -1.51
CA GLN A 12 3.02 9.61 -2.72
C GLN A 12 3.80 8.32 -2.51
N PHE A 13 3.23 7.22 -2.99
CA PHE A 13 3.82 5.89 -2.92
C PHE A 13 3.84 5.25 -4.29
N ILE A 14 4.89 4.47 -4.54
CA ILE A 14 5.08 3.70 -5.77
C ILE A 14 5.01 2.22 -5.45
N LEU A 15 4.20 1.50 -6.22
CA LEU A 15 4.23 0.05 -6.28
C LEU A 15 4.95 -0.37 -7.57
N GLN A 16 6.13 -0.93 -7.44
CA GLN A 16 6.86 -1.58 -8.52
C GLN A 16 6.63 -3.08 -8.42
N PHE A 17 6.42 -3.75 -9.54
CA PHE A 17 6.15 -5.18 -9.51
C PHE A 17 6.69 -5.91 -10.73
N ARG A 18 6.93 -7.20 -10.53
CA ARG A 18 7.15 -8.21 -11.58
C ARG A 18 6.13 -9.33 -11.38
N GLN A 19 6.26 -10.43 -12.11
CA GLN A 19 5.34 -11.56 -11.98
C GLN A 19 5.29 -12.13 -10.55
N ASN A 20 6.45 -12.29 -9.89
CA ASN A 20 6.53 -13.02 -8.61
C ASN A 20 7.12 -12.19 -7.45
N GLU A 21 7.35 -10.90 -7.66
CA GLU A 21 7.84 -9.99 -6.62
C GLU A 21 7.22 -8.60 -6.75
N SER A 22 7.13 -7.88 -5.63
CA SER A 22 6.72 -6.47 -5.64
C SER A 22 7.42 -5.68 -4.55
N LEU A 23 7.60 -4.39 -4.81
CA LEU A 23 8.18 -3.40 -3.91
C LEU A 23 7.24 -2.20 -3.83
N TYR A 24 6.69 -1.97 -2.65
CA TYR A 24 5.91 -0.78 -2.32
C TYR A 24 6.78 0.16 -1.49
N SER A 25 6.96 1.39 -1.92
CA SER A 25 7.82 2.35 -1.22
C SER A 25 7.31 3.78 -1.39
N TYR A 26 7.53 4.60 -0.37
CA TYR A 26 7.31 6.04 -0.45
C TYR A 26 8.26 6.70 -1.46
N ASP A 27 7.74 7.57 -2.32
CA ASP A 27 8.56 8.34 -3.27
C ASP A 27 8.80 9.77 -2.77
N LYS A 28 10.02 9.99 -2.26
CA LYS A 28 10.48 11.30 -1.77
C LYS A 28 10.58 12.36 -2.87
N LYS A 29 10.70 11.97 -4.14
CA LYS A 29 10.86 12.93 -5.25
C LYS A 29 9.54 13.58 -5.68
N LEU A 30 8.41 12.96 -5.34
CA LEU A 30 7.07 13.43 -5.67
C LEU A 30 6.37 14.12 -4.51
N ASP A 31 7.03 14.23 -3.36
CA ASP A 31 6.56 15.00 -2.22
C ASP A 31 7.00 16.47 -2.37
N ASP A 32 6.10 17.29 -2.92
CA ASP A 32 6.26 18.74 -3.05
C ASP A 32 6.10 19.48 -1.70
N SER A 33 5.82 18.77 -0.60
CA SER A 33 5.60 19.40 0.70
C SER A 33 6.94 19.68 1.40
N ASN A 34 7.44 20.91 1.26
CA ASN A 34 8.49 21.46 2.12
C ASN A 34 8.01 21.69 3.58
N PHE A 35 6.86 21.14 3.97
CA PHE A 35 6.30 21.29 5.31
C PHE A 35 6.87 20.19 6.23
N MET A 36 8.08 20.44 6.73
CA MET A 36 8.65 19.63 7.81
C MET A 36 7.79 19.81 9.07
N THR A 37 6.88 18.86 9.30
CA THR A 37 6.13 18.80 10.55
C THR A 37 7.13 18.50 11.67
N TRP A 38 7.27 19.40 12.64
CA TRP A 38 8.19 19.26 13.77
C TRP A 38 7.74 18.05 14.62
N GLY A 39 8.46 16.93 14.48
CA GLY A 39 8.10 15.61 15.05
C GLY A 39 7.61 14.56 14.04
N GLY A 40 7.61 14.86 12.74
CA GLY A 40 7.03 14.02 11.69
C GLY A 40 7.94 12.92 11.16
N GLU A 41 7.30 11.79 10.83
CA GLU A 41 7.79 10.65 10.04
C GLU A 41 8.39 9.44 10.78
N ILE A 42 7.95 9.15 12.01
CA ILE A 42 8.18 7.83 12.58
C ILE A 42 7.30 6.82 11.83
N ALA A 43 7.92 5.83 11.16
CA ALA A 43 7.24 4.73 10.47
C ALA A 43 6.20 5.10 9.40
N SER A 44 6.25 6.31 8.83
CA SER A 44 5.39 6.71 7.69
C SER A 44 5.99 6.32 6.33
N LYS A 45 7.33 6.19 6.26
CA LYS A 45 8.08 5.84 5.04
C LYS A 45 8.34 4.35 4.93
N ASN A 46 7.26 3.57 4.87
CA ASN A 46 7.36 2.11 4.80
C ASN A 46 7.90 1.67 3.43
N ILE A 47 8.90 0.81 3.46
CA ILE A 47 9.32 0.03 2.30
C ILE A 47 8.86 -1.40 2.54
N VAL A 48 8.12 -1.96 1.59
CA VAL A 48 7.52 -3.27 1.69
C VAL A 48 7.87 -4.08 0.46
N TYR A 49 8.61 -5.16 0.66
CA TYR A 49 8.93 -6.15 -0.34
C TYR A 49 8.07 -7.40 -0.13
N LYS A 50 7.50 -7.94 -1.21
CA LYS A 50 6.76 -9.22 -1.21
C LYS A 50 7.36 -10.14 -2.24
N ASP A 51 7.63 -11.38 -1.83
CA ASP A 51 8.02 -12.49 -2.69
C ASP A 51 6.90 -13.53 -2.71
N PHE A 52 6.25 -13.66 -3.86
CA PHE A 52 5.12 -14.57 -4.06
C PHE A 52 5.56 -16.02 -4.27
N ASN A 53 6.83 -16.29 -4.59
CA ASN A 53 7.34 -17.67 -4.66
C ASN A 53 7.44 -18.31 -3.28
N THR A 54 7.85 -17.51 -2.29
CA THR A 54 8.07 -17.99 -0.92
C THR A 54 6.94 -17.61 0.03
N SER A 55 5.93 -16.87 -0.45
CA SER A 55 4.84 -16.29 0.34
C SER A 55 5.34 -15.46 1.53
N LYS A 56 6.46 -14.76 1.35
CA LYS A 56 7.11 -13.95 2.39
C LYS A 56 7.00 -12.46 2.09
N MET A 57 6.87 -11.70 3.16
CA MET A 57 6.84 -10.24 3.15
C MET A 57 7.97 -9.73 4.04
N GLN A 58 8.64 -8.68 3.58
CA GLN A 58 9.62 -7.94 4.38
C GLN A 58 9.22 -6.48 4.38
N SER A 59 9.21 -5.85 5.56
CA SER A 59 8.94 -4.42 5.68
C SER A 59 10.05 -3.75 6.45
N GLU A 60 10.53 -2.63 5.93
CA GLU A 60 11.50 -1.77 6.59
C GLU A 60 10.77 -0.58 7.19
N LYS A 61 11.03 -0.33 8.48
CA LYS A 61 10.46 0.79 9.22
C LYS A 61 11.56 1.56 9.93
N GLN A 62 11.61 2.86 9.69
CA GLN A 62 12.53 3.77 10.37
C GLN A 62 11.88 4.31 11.65
N PHE A 63 12.59 4.13 12.76
CA PHE A 63 12.27 4.66 14.07
C PHE A 63 13.47 5.47 14.58
N TYR A 64 13.41 6.79 14.45
CA TYR A 64 14.54 7.69 14.72
C TYR A 64 15.77 7.30 13.89
N ASP A 65 16.90 7.03 14.54
CA ASP A 65 18.16 6.61 13.91
C ASP A 65 18.26 5.08 13.72
N LEU A 66 17.20 4.33 14.07
CA LEU A 66 17.16 2.88 13.96
C LEU A 66 16.26 2.43 12.80
N ASN A 67 16.78 1.53 11.98
CA ASN A 67 16.02 0.86 10.93
C ASN A 67 15.70 -0.58 11.36
N TYR A 68 14.42 -0.93 11.33
CA TYR A 68 13.95 -2.27 11.65
C TYR A 68 13.46 -2.96 10.39
N VAL A 69 13.96 -4.16 10.14
CA VAL A 69 13.47 -5.05 9.08
C VAL A 69 12.60 -6.12 9.71
N LEU A 70 11.29 -6.03 9.45
CA LEU A 70 10.29 -7.01 9.88
C LEU A 70 10.10 -8.04 8.78
N LYS A 71 10.18 -9.32 9.11
CA LYS A 71 9.89 -10.42 8.19
C LYS A 71 8.61 -11.11 8.65
N ASP A 72 7.68 -11.28 7.72
CA ASP A 72 6.40 -11.92 7.97
C ASP A 72 5.98 -12.74 6.74
N SER A 73 4.85 -13.41 6.84
CA SER A 73 4.16 -14.07 5.73
C SER A 73 3.21 -13.10 5.01
N ILE A 74 2.95 -13.35 3.73
CA ILE A 74 1.92 -12.63 2.99
C ILE A 74 0.55 -13.03 3.55
N LYS A 75 -0.22 -12.05 4.06
CA LYS A 75 -1.54 -12.30 4.65
C LYS A 75 -2.57 -12.64 3.58
N GLN A 76 -3.34 -13.70 3.80
CA GLN A 76 -4.48 -14.03 2.94
C GLN A 76 -5.74 -13.35 3.48
N PHE A 77 -6.51 -12.71 2.59
CA PHE A 77 -7.76 -12.05 2.95
C PHE A 77 -8.93 -12.69 2.20
N ASN A 78 -10.04 -12.90 2.92
CA ASN A 78 -11.27 -13.41 2.33
C ASN A 78 -12.04 -12.27 1.65
N TRP A 79 -11.69 -11.99 0.40
CA TRP A 79 -12.34 -10.95 -0.41
C TRP A 79 -13.69 -11.43 -0.97
N LYS A 80 -14.71 -10.59 -0.84
CA LYS A 80 -16.03 -10.75 -1.45
C LYS A 80 -16.12 -9.87 -2.70
N LEU A 81 -16.13 -10.52 -3.86
CA LEU A 81 -16.25 -9.86 -5.15
C LEU A 81 -17.70 -9.44 -5.41
N THR A 82 -17.89 -8.19 -5.81
CA THR A 82 -19.23 -7.66 -6.16
C THR A 82 -19.38 -7.53 -7.67
N ARG A 83 -20.58 -7.23 -8.18
CA ARG A 83 -20.82 -7.02 -9.63
C ARG A 83 -20.69 -5.54 -10.03
N GLU A 84 -19.98 -4.76 -9.25
CA GLU A 84 -19.77 -3.34 -9.50
C GLU A 84 -18.41 -3.12 -10.15
N PHE A 85 -18.44 -2.43 -11.28
CA PHE A 85 -17.29 -2.14 -12.12
C PHE A 85 -17.12 -0.63 -12.26
N ARG A 86 -15.88 -0.18 -12.34
CA ARG A 86 -15.51 1.22 -12.57
C ARG A 86 -14.26 1.28 -13.44
N ASN A 87 -14.23 2.21 -14.38
CA ASN A 87 -12.99 2.49 -15.10
C ASN A 87 -12.05 3.34 -14.23
N ILE A 88 -10.84 2.87 -13.99
CA ILE A 88 -9.80 3.58 -13.23
C ILE A 88 -8.52 3.55 -14.06
N ALA A 89 -8.00 4.73 -14.40
CA ALA A 89 -6.79 4.89 -15.22
C ALA A 89 -6.82 4.10 -16.55
N GLY A 90 -8.00 3.90 -17.14
CA GLY A 90 -8.17 3.15 -18.38
C GLY A 90 -8.44 1.65 -18.19
N PHE A 91 -8.28 1.12 -16.98
CA PHE A 91 -8.55 -0.28 -16.66
C PHE A 91 -9.99 -0.49 -16.20
N GLU A 92 -10.61 -1.60 -16.61
CA GLU A 92 -11.86 -2.05 -16.02
C GLU A 92 -11.56 -2.68 -14.65
N CYS A 93 -11.96 -1.98 -13.59
CA CYS A 93 -11.73 -2.43 -12.23
C CYS A 93 -13.02 -2.94 -11.58
N ARG A 94 -12.95 -4.08 -10.91
CA ARG A 94 -14.05 -4.69 -10.17
C ARG A 94 -13.91 -4.41 -8.68
N ARG A 95 -15.03 -4.12 -8.01
CA ARG A 95 -15.04 -3.86 -6.56
C ARG A 95 -15.02 -5.16 -5.75
N ALA A 96 -14.07 -5.25 -4.83
CA ALA A 96 -13.94 -6.29 -3.83
C ALA A 96 -14.04 -5.70 -2.42
N THR A 97 -14.59 -6.47 -1.48
CA THR A 97 -14.78 -6.00 -0.10
C THR A 97 -14.34 -7.08 0.88
N THR A 98 -13.75 -6.70 2.02
CA THR A 98 -13.37 -7.65 3.07
C THR A 98 -13.51 -7.02 4.45
N ILE A 99 -13.42 -7.84 5.50
CA ILE A 99 -13.38 -7.40 6.89
C ILE A 99 -12.06 -7.90 7.46
N ILE A 100 -11.23 -6.98 7.94
CA ILE A 100 -9.97 -7.29 8.61
C ILE A 100 -10.05 -6.93 10.09
N ASN A 101 -9.27 -7.60 10.94
CA ASN A 101 -9.22 -7.35 12.38
C ASN A 101 -10.62 -7.23 13.02
N ASP A 102 -11.49 -8.19 12.68
CA ASP A 102 -12.87 -8.38 13.14
C ASP A 102 -13.89 -7.29 12.79
N SER A 103 -13.48 -6.06 12.45
CA SER A 103 -14.40 -4.92 12.32
C SER A 103 -14.06 -3.92 11.21
N LEU A 104 -12.85 -3.95 10.66
CA LEU A 104 -12.44 -2.97 9.66
C LEU A 104 -12.92 -3.40 8.28
N TYR A 105 -13.92 -2.68 7.77
CA TYR A 105 -14.45 -2.88 6.43
C TYR A 105 -13.54 -2.22 5.39
N VAL A 106 -12.96 -3.03 4.51
CA VAL A 106 -12.05 -2.59 3.45
C VAL A 106 -12.72 -2.76 2.10
N ILE A 107 -12.64 -1.73 1.28
CA ILE A 107 -13.08 -1.75 -0.12
C ILE A 107 -11.83 -1.59 -1.00
N ALA A 108 -11.65 -2.51 -1.95
CA ALA A 108 -10.60 -2.45 -2.95
C ALA A 108 -11.19 -2.52 -4.35
N PHE A 109 -10.48 -1.93 -5.31
CA PHE A 109 -10.76 -2.06 -6.74
C PHE A 109 -9.56 -2.73 -7.37
N TYR A 110 -9.79 -3.83 -8.08
CA TYR A 110 -8.74 -4.61 -8.74
C TYR A 110 -9.09 -4.81 -10.21
N THR A 111 -8.09 -5.15 -11.03
CA THR A 111 -8.28 -5.45 -12.45
C THR A 111 -7.55 -6.75 -12.79
N ASP A 112 -8.11 -7.53 -13.71
CA ASP A 112 -7.51 -8.78 -14.20
C ASP A 112 -6.46 -8.52 -15.30
N ASP A 113 -6.39 -7.29 -15.84
CA ASP A 113 -5.44 -6.87 -16.87
C ASP A 113 -4.00 -6.77 -16.33
N ILE A 114 -3.84 -6.54 -15.02
CA ILE A 114 -2.55 -6.49 -14.34
C ILE A 114 -2.32 -7.84 -13.67
N GLN A 115 -1.39 -8.62 -14.23
CA GLN A 115 -1.13 -9.99 -13.78
C GLN A 115 -0.42 -10.11 -12.42
N CYS A 116 0.06 -9.01 -11.85
CA CYS A 116 0.70 -9.06 -10.54
C CYS A 116 -0.35 -9.06 -9.42
N SER A 117 -0.30 -10.09 -8.58
CA SER A 117 -1.18 -10.24 -7.41
C SER A 117 -0.73 -9.40 -6.20
N SER A 118 -0.34 -8.13 -6.44
CA SER A 118 0.08 -7.20 -5.39
C SER A 118 -0.79 -5.95 -5.32
N GLY A 119 -0.98 -5.47 -4.10
CA GLY A 119 -1.62 -4.20 -3.80
C GLY A 119 -0.76 -3.33 -2.86
N PRO A 120 -1.28 -2.16 -2.44
CA PRO A 120 -0.56 -1.23 -1.60
C PRO A 120 -0.22 -1.85 -0.23
N GLU A 121 0.98 -1.52 0.26
CA GLU A 121 1.50 -1.93 1.58
C GLU A 121 1.23 -3.40 1.92
N SER A 122 0.34 -3.70 2.87
CA SER A 122 0.06 -5.05 3.36
C SER A 122 -1.04 -5.79 2.61
N PHE A 123 -1.69 -5.19 1.62
CA PHE A 123 -2.77 -5.84 0.88
C PHE A 123 -2.20 -6.59 -0.33
N PRO A 124 -2.23 -7.93 -0.35
CA PRO A 124 -2.10 -8.68 -1.59
C PRO A 124 -3.44 -8.70 -2.33
N ASP A 125 -3.37 -9.18 -3.56
CA ASP A 125 -4.54 -9.43 -4.40
C ASP A 125 -5.48 -10.50 -3.81
N TYR A 126 -6.70 -10.58 -4.34
CA TYR A 126 -7.73 -11.49 -3.87
C TYR A 126 -7.47 -12.97 -4.19
N ARG A 127 -6.49 -13.24 -5.05
CA ARG A 127 -6.13 -14.59 -5.54
C ARG A 127 -5.08 -15.30 -4.68
N VAL A 128 -4.45 -14.58 -3.74
CA VAL A 128 -3.39 -15.08 -2.85
C VAL A 128 -4.00 -15.64 -1.58
#